data_AF-A0A225UEE2-F1
#
_entry.id   AF-A0A225UEE2-F1
#
_cell.length_a   1.000
_cell.length_b   1.000
_cell.length_c   1.000
_cell.angle_alpha   90.00
_cell.angle_beta   90.00
_cell.angle_gamma   90.00
#
_symmetry.space_group_name_H-M   'P 1'
#
loop_
_entity.id
_entity.type
_entity.pdbx_description
1 polymer ?
#
loop_
_entity_poly.entity_id
_entity_poly.type
_entity_poly.pdbx_seq_one_letter_code
_entity_poly.pdbx_strand_id
1 'polypeptide(L)'
;MTRALAAKLARRPNGGHILVNAVAPGLIPSKMTEGIPYVTGKSFENVKEEVPTERLGEDSDMAGGAIFLASKASAWISGQVITCDGGMVGAAETGLISDIPRAKITINTMSSLNAAKLFDVKDKVVVITGGGRGIGKMIADGFVQNGAKVYIASRNLEACQATADELNEKGPGVCIALKVDLTNEDECKAFADKIIERETRLDVLINNSGDGSDTPVENTPAAGS
;
A
#
# COMPACT_ATOMS: atom_id res chain seq x y z
N MET A 1 -14.93 -1.98 3.07
CA MET A 1 -14.89 -2.01 1.59
C MET A 1 -14.01 -3.12 1.02
N THR A 2 -12.84 -3.42 1.61
CA THR A 2 -11.85 -4.40 1.11
C THR A 2 -12.40 -5.79 0.78
N ARG A 3 -13.23 -6.39 1.64
CA ARG A 3 -13.82 -7.72 1.41
C ARG A 3 -14.78 -7.79 0.21
N ALA A 4 -15.59 -6.76 0.02
CA ALA A 4 -16.54 -6.70 -1.09
C ALA A 4 -15.82 -6.50 -2.43
N LEU A 5 -14.76 -5.68 -2.45
CA LEU A 5 -13.93 -5.47 -3.63
C LEU A 5 -13.12 -6.71 -3.98
N ALA A 6 -12.54 -7.39 -2.97
CA ALA A 6 -11.85 -8.66 -3.14
C ALA A 6 -12.76 -9.71 -3.81
N ALA A 7 -14.00 -9.86 -3.33
CA ALA A 7 -14.94 -10.82 -3.92
C ALA A 7 -15.31 -10.48 -5.38
N LYS A 8 -15.47 -9.18 -5.70
CA LYS A 8 -15.82 -8.71 -7.05
C LYS A 8 -14.67 -8.83 -8.05
N LEU A 9 -13.44 -8.54 -7.62
CA LEU A 9 -12.27 -8.51 -8.50
C LEU A 9 -11.48 -9.84 -8.52
N ALA A 10 -11.84 -10.79 -7.65
CA ALA A 10 -11.15 -12.07 -7.53
C ALA A 10 -11.11 -12.86 -8.85
N ARG A 11 -12.07 -12.74 -9.76
CA ARG A 11 -12.06 -13.47 -11.04
C ARG A 11 -12.07 -12.49 -12.19
N ARG A 12 -11.06 -12.56 -13.07
CA ARG A 12 -11.06 -11.82 -14.33
C ARG A 12 -11.69 -12.65 -15.46
N PRO A 13 -12.43 -12.02 -16.38
CA PRO A 13 -12.88 -12.67 -17.63
C PRO A 13 -11.72 -13.18 -18.50
N ASN A 14 -10.54 -12.59 -18.37
CA ASN A 14 -9.37 -12.84 -19.23
C ASN A 14 -8.38 -13.86 -18.61
N GLY A 15 -8.76 -14.53 -17.52
CA GLY A 15 -7.88 -15.37 -16.72
C GLY A 15 -7.12 -14.59 -15.63
N GLY A 16 -6.79 -15.29 -14.54
CA GLY A 16 -6.10 -14.73 -13.36
C GLY A 16 -7.02 -14.17 -12.26
N HIS A 17 -6.41 -13.80 -11.13
CA HIS A 17 -7.07 -13.32 -9.93
C HIS A 17 -6.46 -11.99 -9.47
N ILE A 18 -7.28 -11.01 -9.11
CA ILE A 18 -6.82 -9.81 -8.39
C ILE A 18 -6.98 -10.06 -6.90
N LEU A 19 -5.87 -9.95 -6.17
CA LEU A 19 -5.90 -9.94 -4.71
C LEU A 19 -6.09 -8.50 -4.25
N VAL A 20 -6.99 -8.30 -3.28
CA VAL A 20 -7.30 -6.96 -2.76
C VAL A 20 -7.12 -7.01 -1.25
N ASN A 21 -6.13 -6.29 -0.75
CA ASN A 21 -5.88 -6.15 0.69
C ASN A 21 -5.74 -4.66 1.02
N ALA A 22 -5.87 -4.32 2.30
CA ALA A 22 -5.59 -2.99 2.82
C ALA A 22 -4.45 -3.08 3.83
N VAL A 23 -3.56 -2.09 3.83
CA VAL A 23 -2.59 -1.86 4.90
C VAL A 23 -3.15 -0.78 5.81
N ALA A 24 -3.21 -1.04 7.11
CA ALA A 24 -3.61 -0.07 8.13
C ALA A 24 -2.34 0.36 8.89
N PRO A 25 -1.72 1.49 8.51
CA PRO A 25 -0.51 1.98 9.18
C PRO A 25 -0.82 2.54 10.57
N GLY A 26 0.12 2.34 11.50
CA GLY A 26 0.14 3.03 12.78
C GLY A 26 0.74 4.43 12.70
N LEU A 27 1.37 4.88 13.78
CA LEU A 27 2.06 6.15 13.79
C LEU A 27 3.40 6.03 13.03
N ILE A 28 3.47 6.71 11.88
CA ILE A 28 4.63 6.71 10.98
C ILE A 28 5.03 8.15 10.69
N PRO A 29 6.24 8.59 11.06
CA PRO A 29 6.71 9.94 10.81
C PRO A 29 6.65 10.30 9.32
N SER A 30 5.83 11.29 9.00
CA SER A 30 5.70 11.88 7.67
C SER A 30 5.20 13.31 7.78
N LYS A 31 5.25 14.09 6.69
CA LYS A 31 4.69 15.45 6.64
C LYS A 31 3.22 15.56 7.11
N MET A 32 2.46 14.47 7.03
CA MET A 32 1.07 14.43 7.50
C MET A 32 0.98 14.22 9.03
N THR A 33 1.93 13.52 9.64
CA THR A 33 1.95 13.24 11.08
C THR A 33 2.74 14.27 11.89
N GLU A 34 3.44 15.20 11.23
CA GLU A 34 4.17 16.32 11.87
C GLU A 34 3.27 17.18 12.79
N GLY A 35 1.96 17.24 12.51
CA GLY A 35 0.98 17.96 13.33
C GLY A 35 0.45 17.18 14.54
N ILE A 36 0.68 15.87 14.63
CA ILE A 36 0.14 15.03 15.71
C ILE A 36 0.60 15.49 17.10
N PRO A 37 1.87 15.88 17.32
CA PRO A 37 2.30 16.44 18.61
C PRO A 37 1.58 17.73 19.00
N TYR A 38 1.19 18.54 18.00
CA TYR A 38 0.48 19.80 18.23
C TYR A 38 -0.99 19.57 18.61
N VAL A 39 -1.63 18.55 18.04
CA VAL A 39 -3.04 18.21 18.30
C VAL A 39 -3.20 17.35 19.56
N THR A 40 -2.25 16.46 19.85
CA THR A 40 -2.32 15.53 20.99
C THR A 40 -1.66 16.07 22.26
N GLY A 41 -0.86 17.13 22.16
CA GLY A 41 -0.07 17.68 23.28
C GLY A 41 1.06 16.75 23.76
N LYS A 42 1.34 15.66 23.03
CA LYS A 42 2.38 14.67 23.37
C LYS A 42 3.53 14.78 22.36
N SER A 43 4.77 14.80 22.82
CA SER A 43 5.93 14.68 21.94
C SER A 43 5.93 13.30 21.27
N PHE A 44 6.58 13.17 20.10
CA PHE A 44 6.80 11.86 19.47
C PHE A 44 7.49 10.85 20.41
N GLU A 45 8.31 11.36 21.35
CA GLU A 45 8.95 10.57 22.42
C GLU A 45 7.96 9.99 23.43
N ASN A 46 6.83 10.64 23.69
CA ASN A 46 5.80 10.11 24.59
C ASN A 46 4.85 9.16 23.86
N VAL A 47 4.67 9.33 22.54
CA VAL A 47 3.75 8.47 21.77
C VAL A 47 4.38 7.10 21.46
N LYS A 48 5.71 7.00 21.38
CA LYS A 48 6.38 5.69 21.21
C LYS A 48 6.13 4.75 22.40
N GLU A 49 5.94 5.28 23.61
CA GLU A 49 5.65 4.49 24.83
C GLU A 49 4.25 3.85 24.79
N GLU A 50 3.35 4.38 23.95
CA GLU A 50 2.00 3.83 23.76
C GLU A 50 1.94 2.76 22.66
N VAL A 51 3.02 2.61 21.88
CA VAL A 51 3.16 1.53 20.90
C VAL A 51 3.78 0.32 21.60
N PRO A 52 3.18 -0.88 21.56
CA PRO A 52 3.72 -2.06 22.24
C PRO A 52 5.14 -2.48 21.83
N THR A 53 5.56 -2.16 20.61
CA THR A 53 6.96 -2.36 20.17
C THR A 53 7.91 -1.23 20.59
N GLU A 54 7.43 -0.26 21.36
CA GLU A 54 8.18 0.89 21.92
C GLU A 54 8.92 1.74 20.89
N ARG A 55 8.43 1.73 19.64
CA ARG A 55 8.99 2.49 18.52
C ARG A 55 7.91 2.95 17.57
N LEU A 56 8.21 4.01 16.83
CA LEU A 56 7.41 4.44 15.69
C LEU A 56 7.68 3.55 14.47
N GLY A 57 6.74 3.54 13.54
CA GLY A 57 6.96 2.89 12.25
C GLY A 57 7.94 3.67 11.39
N GLU A 58 8.72 2.96 10.59
CA GLU A 58 9.73 3.52 9.67
C GLU A 58 9.38 3.16 8.22
N ASP A 59 10.13 3.73 7.26
CA ASP A 59 9.97 3.48 5.83
C ASP A 59 10.01 1.97 5.49
N SER A 60 10.87 1.22 6.20
CA SER A 60 11.04 -0.22 6.03
C SER A 60 9.79 -1.02 6.42
N ASP A 61 9.00 -0.56 7.39
CA ASP A 61 7.77 -1.22 7.81
C ASP A 61 6.70 -1.11 6.72
N MET A 62 6.59 0.06 6.08
CA MET A 62 5.62 0.28 4.99
C MET A 62 6.04 -0.39 3.70
N ALA A 63 7.31 -0.24 3.32
CA ALA A 63 7.88 -0.95 2.19
C ALA A 63 7.73 -2.47 2.36
N GLY A 64 8.05 -3.01 3.55
CA GLY A 64 7.97 -4.43 3.85
C GLY A 64 6.54 -4.97 3.76
N GLY A 65 5.57 -4.28 4.35
CA GLY A 65 4.15 -4.66 4.27
C GLY A 65 3.63 -4.68 2.84
N ALA A 66 3.97 -3.65 2.05
CA ALA A 66 3.57 -3.56 0.65
C ALA A 66 4.25 -4.61 -0.24
N ILE A 67 5.56 -4.84 -0.05
CA ILE A 67 6.31 -5.89 -0.76
C ILE A 67 5.73 -7.26 -0.42
N PHE A 68 5.45 -7.55 0.85
CA PHE A 68 4.82 -8.81 1.25
C PHE A 68 3.51 -9.04 0.50
N LEU A 69 2.60 -8.06 0.52
CA LEU A 69 1.30 -8.11 -0.17
C LEU A 69 1.39 -8.16 -1.70
N ALA A 70 2.47 -7.65 -2.27
CA ALA A 70 2.74 -7.75 -3.70
C ALA A 70 3.46 -9.04 -4.09
N SER A 71 4.09 -9.74 -3.14
CA SER A 71 4.94 -10.90 -3.38
C SER A 71 4.17 -12.21 -3.47
N LYS A 72 4.86 -13.30 -3.86
CA LYS A 72 4.26 -14.64 -3.87
C LYS A 72 3.92 -15.13 -2.46
N ALA A 73 4.60 -14.60 -1.43
CA ALA A 73 4.36 -14.97 -0.04
C ALA A 73 2.93 -14.68 0.43
N SER A 74 2.23 -13.74 -0.21
CA SER A 74 0.84 -13.37 0.10
C SER A 74 -0.15 -13.79 -0.99
N ALA A 75 0.25 -14.67 -1.93
CA ALA A 75 -0.59 -15.07 -3.06
C ALA A 75 -1.92 -15.73 -2.68
N TRP A 76 -2.09 -16.11 -1.41
CA TRP A 76 -3.32 -16.66 -0.84
C TRP A 76 -4.05 -15.72 0.14
N ILE A 77 -3.61 -14.47 0.25
CA ILE A 77 -4.18 -13.47 1.15
C ILE A 77 -4.98 -12.48 0.31
N SER A 78 -6.29 -12.43 0.52
CA SER A 78 -7.20 -11.47 -0.12
C SER A 78 -8.34 -11.10 0.82
N GLY A 79 -8.83 -9.88 0.70
CA GLY A 79 -9.90 -9.31 1.52
C GLY A 79 -9.49 -8.93 2.93
N GLN A 80 -8.19 -8.93 3.26
CA GLN A 80 -7.72 -8.64 4.61
C GLN A 80 -7.35 -7.18 4.81
N VAL A 81 -7.42 -6.75 6.07
CA VAL A 81 -6.76 -5.53 6.56
C VAL A 81 -5.56 -6.01 7.35
N ILE A 82 -4.36 -5.68 6.88
CA ILE A 82 -3.11 -5.99 7.58
C ILE A 82 -2.72 -4.73 8.36
N THR A 83 -2.76 -4.85 9.68
CA THR A 83 -2.31 -3.79 10.57
C THR A 83 -0.78 -3.76 10.62
N CYS A 84 -0.20 -2.59 10.35
CA CYS A 84 1.24 -2.34 10.39
C CYS A 84 1.51 -1.15 11.33
N ASP A 85 1.37 -1.36 12.64
CA ASP A 85 1.30 -0.30 13.64
C ASP A 85 2.08 -0.57 14.93
N GLY A 86 2.94 -1.59 14.95
CA GLY A 86 3.68 -1.96 16.16
C GLY A 86 2.79 -2.55 17.28
N GLY A 87 1.57 -3.00 16.96
CA GLY A 87 0.64 -3.60 17.91
C GLY A 87 -0.33 -2.63 18.58
N MET A 88 -0.36 -1.36 18.13
CA MET A 88 -1.22 -0.31 18.69
C MET A 88 -2.71 -0.71 18.64
N VAL A 89 -3.15 -1.39 17.58
CA VAL A 89 -4.45 -2.04 17.46
C VAL A 89 -4.33 -3.51 17.84
N GLY A 90 -4.85 -3.87 19.01
CA GLY A 90 -4.93 -5.28 19.43
C GLY A 90 -4.46 -5.61 20.85
N ALA A 91 -4.20 -4.62 21.72
CA ALA A 91 -3.93 -4.86 23.15
C ALA A 91 -5.16 -5.34 23.96
N ALA A 92 -6.07 -6.07 23.33
CA ALA A 92 -7.16 -6.79 23.97
C ALA A 92 -7.05 -8.27 23.60
N GLU A 93 -6.64 -9.10 24.57
CA GLU A 93 -6.82 -10.55 24.49
C GLU A 93 -8.27 -10.86 24.15
N THR A 94 -8.49 -11.71 23.14
CA THR A 94 -9.77 -12.39 22.99
C THR A 94 -9.53 -13.88 22.88
N GLY A 95 -10.08 -14.59 23.86
CA GLY A 95 -9.97 -16.03 24.03
C GLY A 95 -10.66 -16.83 22.94
N LEU A 96 -10.15 -18.06 22.84
CA LEU A 96 -10.66 -19.29 22.23
C LEU A 96 -11.96 -19.24 21.41
N ILE A 97 -11.88 -19.76 20.18
CA ILE A 97 -13.01 -20.43 19.52
C ILE A 97 -12.50 -21.70 18.83
N SER A 98 -13.15 -22.83 19.09
CA SER A 98 -12.82 -24.18 18.62
C SER A 98 -13.56 -24.58 17.34
N ASP A 99 -12.88 -25.41 16.54
CA ASP A 99 -13.32 -26.35 15.50
C ASP A 99 -14.07 -25.86 14.24
N ILE A 100 -13.37 -25.98 13.10
CA ILE A 100 -13.90 -25.91 11.73
C ILE A 100 -13.49 -27.19 10.97
N PRO A 101 -14.39 -27.89 10.25
CA PRO A 101 -14.05 -29.09 9.50
C PRO A 101 -13.19 -28.78 8.27
N ARG A 102 -12.17 -29.61 8.00
CA ARG A 102 -11.28 -29.49 6.83
C ARG A 102 -11.77 -30.35 5.65
N ALA A 103 -11.97 -29.73 4.49
CA ALA A 103 -12.08 -30.43 3.22
C ALA A 103 -10.68 -30.78 2.68
N LYS A 104 -10.55 -31.95 2.02
CA LYS A 104 -9.30 -32.35 1.34
C LYS A 104 -9.11 -31.54 0.07
N ILE A 105 -8.00 -30.81 0.01
CA ILE A 105 -7.51 -30.10 -1.18
C ILE A 105 -6.28 -30.84 -1.69
N THR A 106 -6.25 -31.15 -2.99
CA THR A 106 -5.07 -31.67 -3.67
C THR A 106 -4.01 -30.58 -3.74
N ILE A 107 -2.84 -30.83 -3.16
CA ILE A 107 -1.73 -29.88 -3.13
C ILE A 107 -0.89 -30.12 -4.39
N ASN A 108 -0.90 -29.17 -5.32
CA ASN A 108 0.16 -29.08 -6.31
C ASN A 108 1.40 -28.51 -5.63
N THR A 109 2.46 -29.30 -5.54
CA THR A 109 3.76 -28.83 -5.06
C THR A 109 4.37 -27.91 -6.11
N MET A 110 4.57 -26.62 -5.79
CA MET A 110 5.29 -25.69 -6.65
C MET A 110 6.37 -24.90 -5.91
N SER A 111 7.56 -24.94 -6.53
CA SER A 111 8.69 -24.01 -6.41
C SER A 111 9.41 -23.88 -5.05
N SER A 112 10.67 -23.48 -5.15
CA SER A 112 11.62 -23.22 -4.07
C SER A 112 11.02 -22.30 -2.99
N LEU A 113 11.01 -22.78 -1.74
CA LEU A 113 10.61 -22.04 -0.53
C LEU A 113 11.67 -21.01 -0.09
N ASN A 114 12.55 -20.59 -1.00
CA ASN A 114 13.59 -19.63 -0.70
C ASN A 114 12.98 -18.24 -0.51
N ALA A 115 13.31 -17.58 0.60
CA ALA A 115 12.75 -16.28 0.96
C ALA A 115 12.95 -15.22 -0.16
N ALA A 116 14.14 -15.14 -0.77
CA ALA A 116 14.40 -14.18 -1.83
C ALA A 116 13.46 -14.37 -3.03
N LYS A 117 13.06 -15.62 -3.34
CA LYS A 117 12.09 -15.91 -4.40
C LYS A 117 10.64 -15.68 -3.98
N LEU A 118 10.31 -15.88 -2.71
CA LEU A 118 8.95 -15.69 -2.19
C LEU A 118 8.60 -14.20 -2.11
N PHE A 119 9.56 -13.37 -1.71
CA PHE A 119 9.40 -11.93 -1.53
C PHE A 119 9.80 -11.10 -2.76
N ASP A 120 10.22 -11.76 -3.86
CA ASP A 120 10.67 -11.08 -5.08
C ASP A 120 9.57 -10.21 -5.70
N VAL A 121 9.95 -8.98 -6.03
CA VAL A 121 9.12 -7.99 -6.73
C VAL A 121 9.80 -7.44 -7.98
N LYS A 122 10.96 -7.97 -8.35
CA LYS A 122 11.67 -7.56 -9.55
C LYS A 122 10.80 -7.71 -10.80
N ASP A 123 10.91 -6.74 -11.71
CA ASP A 123 10.20 -6.67 -12.99
C ASP A 123 8.66 -6.59 -12.86
N LYS A 124 8.13 -6.36 -11.65
CA LYS A 124 6.71 -6.06 -11.46
C LYS A 124 6.40 -4.64 -11.88
N VAL A 125 5.23 -4.46 -12.49
CA VAL A 125 4.65 -3.16 -12.80
C VAL A 125 3.74 -2.75 -11.65
N VAL A 126 4.11 -1.66 -10.96
CA VAL A 126 3.44 -1.16 -9.76
C VAL A 126 2.92 0.24 -10.03
N VAL A 127 1.67 0.52 -9.69
CA VAL A 127 1.09 1.88 -9.69
C VAL A 127 0.75 2.28 -8.26
N ILE A 128 1.21 3.45 -7.84
CA ILE A 128 0.99 4.00 -6.49
C ILE A 128 0.36 5.39 -6.64
N THR A 129 -0.88 5.54 -6.19
CA THR A 129 -1.51 6.85 -6.08
C THR A 129 -1.04 7.57 -4.81
N GLY A 130 -0.81 8.88 -4.89
CA GLY A 130 -0.23 9.65 -3.79
C GLY A 130 1.24 9.30 -3.49
N GLY A 131 1.99 8.76 -4.46
CA GLY A 131 3.38 8.31 -4.26
C GLY A 131 4.46 9.39 -4.16
N GLY A 132 4.12 10.67 -4.31
CA GLY A 132 5.09 11.78 -4.30
C GLY A 132 5.57 12.25 -2.93
N ARG A 133 5.05 11.69 -1.82
CA ARG A 133 5.46 12.01 -0.43
C ARG A 133 4.94 10.98 0.57
N GLY A 134 5.44 11.05 1.81
CA GLY A 134 4.93 10.26 2.94
C GLY A 134 4.95 8.76 2.69
N ILE A 135 3.93 8.05 3.16
CA ILE A 135 3.81 6.58 3.06
C ILE A 135 3.90 6.10 1.60
N GLY A 136 3.25 6.79 0.67
CA GLY A 136 3.29 6.44 -0.75
C GLY A 136 4.71 6.46 -1.32
N LYS A 137 5.52 7.44 -0.91
CA LYS A 137 6.93 7.52 -1.27
C LYS A 137 7.75 6.39 -0.63
N MET A 138 7.53 6.09 0.65
CA MET A 138 8.23 5.00 1.36
C MET A 138 8.00 3.66 0.68
N ILE A 139 6.76 3.39 0.28
CA ILE A 139 6.39 2.19 -0.45
C ILE A 139 7.07 2.17 -1.84
N ALA A 140 7.02 3.28 -2.57
CA ALA A 140 7.66 3.41 -3.88
C ALA A 140 9.17 3.14 -3.80
N ASP A 141 9.84 3.69 -2.77
CA ASP A 141 11.27 3.51 -2.54
C ASP A 141 11.62 2.02 -2.37
N GLY A 142 10.86 1.32 -1.53
CA GLY A 142 11.01 -0.13 -1.35
C GLY A 142 10.88 -0.92 -2.66
N PHE A 143 9.89 -0.61 -3.49
CA PHE A 143 9.71 -1.30 -4.78
C PHE A 143 10.86 -1.02 -5.76
N VAL A 144 11.31 0.24 -5.84
CA VAL A 144 12.40 0.64 -6.76
C VAL A 144 13.73 -0.01 -6.35
N GLN A 145 14.05 0.01 -5.06
CA GLN A 145 15.25 -0.67 -4.53
C GLN A 145 15.23 -2.18 -4.77
N ASN A 146 14.05 -2.79 -4.93
CA ASN A 146 13.89 -4.21 -5.22
C ASN A 146 13.62 -4.51 -6.71
N GLY A 147 13.92 -3.58 -7.61
CA GLY A 147 13.95 -3.84 -9.06
C GLY A 147 12.59 -3.82 -9.75
N ALA A 148 11.55 -3.28 -9.13
CA ALA A 148 10.25 -3.09 -9.77
C ALA A 148 10.24 -1.85 -10.68
N LYS A 149 9.30 -1.82 -11.62
CA LYS A 149 8.92 -0.63 -12.36
C LYS A 149 7.72 0.01 -11.68
N VAL A 150 7.89 1.23 -11.17
CA VAL A 150 6.93 1.93 -10.32
C VAL A 150 6.44 3.19 -11.02
N TYR A 151 5.13 3.36 -11.08
CA TYR A 151 4.47 4.59 -11.47
C TYR A 151 3.92 5.28 -10.22
N ILE A 152 4.40 6.49 -9.92
CA ILE A 152 3.82 7.32 -8.87
C ILE A 152 2.93 8.40 -9.48
N ALA A 153 1.71 8.53 -8.98
CA ALA A 153 0.70 9.38 -9.58
C ALA A 153 0.03 10.31 -8.57
N SER A 154 -0.05 11.61 -8.88
CA SER A 154 -0.80 12.60 -8.09
C SER A 154 -1.16 13.85 -8.90
N ARG A 155 -1.95 14.75 -8.30
CA ARG A 155 -2.26 16.07 -8.87
C ARG A 155 -1.02 16.96 -9.01
N ASN A 156 -0.06 16.81 -8.10
CA ASN A 156 1.18 17.58 -8.08
C ASN A 156 2.29 16.81 -8.82
N LEU A 157 2.40 17.07 -10.13
CA LEU A 157 3.39 16.43 -10.99
C LEU A 157 4.82 16.76 -10.56
N GLU A 158 5.10 17.99 -10.15
CA GLU A 158 6.43 18.44 -9.77
C GLU A 158 6.96 17.66 -8.56
N ALA A 159 6.14 17.51 -7.52
CA ALA A 159 6.48 16.69 -6.35
C ALA A 159 6.69 15.22 -6.71
N CYS A 160 5.87 14.69 -7.63
CA CYS A 160 6.06 13.33 -8.14
C CYS A 160 7.36 13.21 -8.95
N GLN A 161 7.71 14.18 -9.79
CA GLN A 161 8.92 14.12 -10.59
C GLN A 161 10.17 14.15 -9.71
N ALA A 162 10.24 15.10 -8.77
CA ALA A 162 11.34 15.18 -7.81
C ALA A 162 11.52 13.86 -7.03
N THR A 163 10.41 13.23 -6.64
CA THR A 163 10.45 11.92 -5.97
C THR A 163 10.93 10.83 -6.92
N ALA A 164 10.45 10.77 -8.16
CA ALA A 164 10.85 9.76 -9.12
C ALA A 164 12.35 9.84 -9.41
N ASP A 165 12.88 11.05 -9.59
CA ASP A 165 14.30 11.29 -9.82
C ASP A 165 15.13 10.80 -8.63
N GLU A 166 14.74 11.17 -7.40
CA GLU A 166 15.39 10.68 -6.18
C GLU A 166 15.39 9.15 -6.08
N LEU A 167 14.25 8.50 -6.37
CA LEU A 167 14.14 7.05 -6.24
C LEU A 167 14.94 6.30 -7.31
N ASN A 168 15.02 6.83 -8.52
CA ASN A 168 15.79 6.23 -9.62
C ASN A 168 17.29 6.13 -9.32
N GLU A 169 17.81 6.96 -8.40
CA GLU A 169 19.20 6.89 -7.96
C GLU A 169 19.46 5.82 -6.89
N LYS A 170 18.41 5.28 -6.24
CA LYS A 170 18.53 4.42 -5.06
C LYS A 170 18.53 2.92 -5.37
N GLY A 171 18.12 2.51 -6.57
CA GLY A 171 17.82 1.11 -6.82
C GLY A 171 17.92 0.66 -8.27
N PRO A 172 17.90 -0.67 -8.50
CA PRO A 172 17.90 -1.25 -9.84
C PRO A 172 16.55 -1.14 -10.56
N GLY A 173 15.50 -0.71 -9.86
CA GLY A 173 14.18 -0.45 -10.44
C GLY A 173 14.10 0.88 -11.17
N VAL A 174 12.89 1.22 -11.60
CA VAL A 174 12.61 2.49 -12.28
C VAL A 174 11.35 3.11 -11.71
N CYS A 175 11.39 4.40 -11.39
CA CYS A 175 10.27 5.21 -10.96
C CYS A 175 9.89 6.22 -12.05
N ILE A 176 8.60 6.30 -12.39
CA ILE A 176 8.05 7.19 -13.41
C ILE A 176 6.94 8.02 -12.77
N ALA A 177 7.05 9.35 -12.86
CA ALA A 177 6.03 10.27 -12.37
C ALA A 177 4.92 10.50 -13.42
N LEU A 178 3.67 10.48 -12.98
CA LEU A 178 2.51 10.80 -13.81
C LEU A 178 1.56 11.78 -13.09
N LYS A 179 0.98 12.70 -13.85
CA LYS A 179 -0.07 13.59 -13.35
C LYS A 179 -1.43 12.91 -13.51
N VAL A 180 -2.22 12.92 -12.43
CA VAL A 180 -3.64 12.51 -12.46
C VAL A 180 -4.40 13.20 -11.32
N ASP A 181 -5.57 13.74 -11.62
CA ASP A 181 -6.58 14.01 -10.61
C ASP A 181 -7.52 12.80 -10.44
N LEU A 182 -7.51 12.20 -9.25
CA LEU A 182 -8.28 11.00 -8.94
C LEU A 182 -9.73 11.30 -8.56
N THR A 183 -10.08 12.57 -8.37
CA THR A 183 -11.49 12.99 -8.22
C THR A 183 -12.18 13.14 -9.57
N ASN A 184 -11.43 13.19 -10.67
CA ASN A 184 -11.94 13.32 -12.03
C ASN A 184 -11.93 11.95 -12.75
N GLU A 185 -13.11 11.45 -13.10
CA GLU A 185 -13.27 10.13 -13.74
C GLU A 185 -12.61 10.07 -15.13
N ASP A 186 -12.67 11.15 -15.90
CA ASP A 186 -12.08 11.20 -17.26
C ASP A 186 -10.55 11.22 -17.18
N GLU A 187 -9.98 11.91 -16.19
CA GLU A 187 -8.55 11.84 -15.92
C GLU A 187 -8.12 10.45 -15.45
N CYS A 188 -8.93 9.76 -14.65
CA CYS A 188 -8.68 8.37 -14.25
C CYS A 188 -8.66 7.41 -15.45
N LYS A 189 -9.59 7.57 -16.40
CA LYS A 189 -9.64 6.78 -17.64
C LYS A 189 -8.42 7.05 -18.50
N ALA A 190 -8.11 8.33 -18.76
CA ALA A 190 -6.93 8.72 -19.51
C ALA A 190 -5.61 8.25 -18.84
N PHE A 191 -5.58 8.20 -17.50
CA PHE A 191 -4.48 7.63 -16.76
C PHE A 191 -4.36 6.11 -16.94
N ALA A 192 -5.47 5.38 -16.90
CA ALA A 192 -5.48 3.94 -17.18
C ALA A 192 -5.01 3.64 -18.61
N ASP A 193 -5.49 4.40 -19.61
CA ASP A 193 -5.09 4.26 -21.01
C ASP A 193 -3.58 4.49 -21.17
N LYS A 194 -3.02 5.50 -20.51
CA LYS A 194 -1.57 5.75 -20.47
C LYS A 194 -0.77 4.56 -19.91
N ILE A 195 -1.28 3.83 -18.92
CA ILE A 195 -0.62 2.64 -18.41
C ILE A 195 -0.73 1.49 -19.41
N ILE A 196 -1.91 1.30 -20.02
CA ILE A 196 -2.15 0.26 -21.04
C ILE A 196 -1.25 0.46 -22.27
N GLU A 197 -1.02 1.71 -22.69
CA GLU A 197 -0.11 2.03 -23.79
C GLU A 197 1.36 1.70 -23.49
N ARG A 198 1.77 1.78 -22.22
CA ARG A 198 3.16 1.60 -21.79
C ARG A 198 3.47 0.16 -21.41
N GLU A 199 2.49 -0.55 -20.86
CA GLU A 199 2.71 -1.82 -20.19
C GLU A 199 1.70 -2.88 -20.63
N THR A 200 2.20 -4.10 -20.83
CA THR A 200 1.36 -5.26 -21.19
C THR A 200 0.62 -5.86 -19.99
N ARG A 201 1.02 -5.50 -18.77
CA ARG A 201 0.41 -5.94 -17.51
C ARG A 201 0.55 -4.89 -16.41
N LEU A 202 -0.34 -4.95 -15.43
CA LEU A 202 -0.22 -4.27 -14.15
C LEU A 202 -0.26 -5.33 -13.05
N ASP A 203 0.80 -5.44 -12.26
CA ASP A 203 0.92 -6.45 -11.21
C ASP A 203 0.37 -5.97 -9.86
N VAL A 204 0.58 -4.68 -9.55
CA VAL A 204 0.21 -4.10 -8.24
C VAL A 204 -0.40 -2.71 -8.43
N LEU A 205 -1.53 -2.46 -7.77
CA LEU A 205 -2.14 -1.13 -7.64
C LEU A 205 -2.28 -0.78 -6.15
N ILE A 206 -1.68 0.34 -5.75
CA ILE A 206 -1.71 0.85 -4.38
C ILE A 206 -2.51 2.16 -4.38
N ASN A 207 -3.75 2.07 -3.92
CA ASN A 207 -4.64 3.22 -3.75
C ASN A 207 -4.29 3.95 -2.45
N ASN A 208 -3.20 4.72 -2.45
CA ASN A 208 -2.65 5.39 -1.28
C ASN A 208 -2.94 6.92 -1.26
N SER A 209 -3.55 7.48 -2.30
CA SER A 209 -3.99 8.88 -2.30
C SER A 209 -5.05 9.15 -1.22
N GLY A 210 -4.81 10.14 -0.37
CA GLY A 210 -5.78 10.71 0.57
C GLY A 210 -5.55 12.22 0.72
N ASP A 211 -6.60 12.98 1.04
CA ASP A 211 -6.47 14.35 1.53
C ASP A 211 -6.32 14.32 3.05
N GLY A 212 -5.40 15.11 3.58
CA GLY A 212 -5.29 15.32 5.03
C GLY A 212 -6.32 16.33 5.53
N SER A 213 -7.52 16.37 4.95
CA SER A 213 -8.55 17.31 5.39
C SER A 213 -9.17 16.77 6.68
N ASP A 214 -8.63 17.22 7.81
CA ASP A 214 -9.30 17.23 9.12
C ASP A 214 -10.53 18.14 9.07
N THR A 215 -11.52 17.72 8.29
CA THR A 215 -12.84 18.31 8.37
C THR A 215 -13.54 17.56 9.50
N PRO A 216 -13.95 18.24 10.59
CA PRO A 216 -14.80 17.61 11.60
C PRO A 216 -15.93 16.84 10.89
N VAL A 217 -16.28 15.63 11.36
CA VAL A 217 -17.28 14.77 10.69
C VAL A 217 -18.59 15.51 10.43
N GLU A 218 -18.93 16.43 11.33
CA GLU A 218 -20.06 17.38 11.26
C GLU A 218 -20.01 18.38 10.09
N ASN A 219 -18.85 18.61 9.49
CA ASN A 219 -18.62 19.50 8.33
C ASN A 219 -18.15 18.76 7.08
N THR A 220 -18.12 17.42 7.10
CA THR A 220 -17.84 16.63 5.90
C THR A 220 -19.07 16.70 4.98
N PRO A 221 -18.96 17.27 3.76
CA PRO A 221 -20.10 17.29 2.85
C PRO A 221 -20.51 15.85 2.51
N ALA A 222 -21.80 15.56 2.50
CA ALA A 222 -22.32 14.21 2.21
C ALA A 222 -22.04 13.73 0.76
N ALA A 223 -21.40 14.54 -0.07
CA ALA A 223 -20.98 14.20 -1.43
C ALA A 223 -19.71 15.00 -1.78
N GLY A 224 -18.75 14.30 -2.40
CA GLY A 224 -17.51 14.89 -2.90
C GLY A 224 -17.75 15.96 -3.97
N SER A 225 -16.84 16.94 -3.98
CA SER A 225 -16.67 17.94 -5.02
C SER A 225 -15.25 17.87 -5.56
#